data_AF-A0A524ELK0-F1
#
_entry.id   AF-A0A524ELK0-F1
#
_cell.length_a   1.000
_cell.length_b   1.000
_cell.length_c   1.000
_cell.angle_alpha   90.00
_cell.angle_beta   90.00
_cell.angle_gamma   90.00
#
_symmetry.space_group_name_H-M   'P 1'
#
loop_
_entity.id
_entity.type
_entity.pdbx_description
1 polymer ?
#
loop_
_entity_poly.entity_id
_entity_poly.type
_entity_poly.pdbx_seq_one_letter_code
_entity_poly.pdbx_strand_id
1 'polypeptide(L)'
;MGRTQVFIILMLLLPYMAEVSGARVPSVKFEPQTTDLHLKIDFGNETILEFPSVNGTTVLNATRAVVSVEADWYADNVFVTAIAGVSNDADAGLWWQYWVNDELAPVAANKYIPQQGDEIAWRRAPPQSADDGATDIDVSTVAALLLLPIAAIGVVLFLKNRSTE
;
A
#
# COMPACT_ATOMS: atom_id res chain seq x y z
N MET A 1 -15.15 -19.58 63.80
CA MET A 1 -15.20 -20.60 62.72
C MET A 1 -15.31 -19.89 61.38
N GLY A 2 -14.42 -20.13 60.41
CA GLY A 2 -14.55 -19.51 59.07
C GLY A 2 -13.27 -19.35 58.24
N ARG A 3 -12.09 -19.74 58.75
CA ARG A 3 -10.81 -19.60 58.00
C ARG A 3 -10.21 -20.92 57.53
N THR A 4 -10.77 -22.06 57.93
CA THR A 4 -10.18 -23.39 57.67
C THR A 4 -10.82 -24.13 56.48
N GLN A 5 -12.05 -23.79 56.08
CA GLN A 5 -12.73 -24.46 54.95
C GLN A 5 -12.29 -23.97 53.56
N VAL A 6 -11.77 -22.74 53.44
CA VAL A 6 -11.34 -22.18 52.14
C VAL A 6 -10.02 -22.79 51.66
N PHE A 7 -9.12 -23.16 52.59
CA PHE A 7 -7.84 -23.77 52.24
C PHE A 7 -7.98 -25.20 51.68
N ILE A 8 -9.04 -25.93 52.06
CA ILE A 8 -9.27 -27.29 51.57
C ILE A 8 -9.76 -27.29 50.12
N ILE A 9 -10.57 -26.30 49.73
CA ILE A 9 -11.07 -26.16 48.35
C ILE A 9 -9.94 -25.70 47.40
N LEU A 10 -9.01 -24.85 47.89
CA LEU A 10 -7.88 -24.39 47.08
C LEU A 10 -6.82 -25.48 46.84
N MET A 11 -6.67 -26.45 47.76
CA MET A 11 -5.72 -27.56 47.62
C MET A 11 -6.24 -28.72 46.76
N LEU A 12 -7.55 -28.82 46.52
CA LEU A 12 -8.18 -29.92 45.75
C LEU A 12 -8.25 -29.67 44.23
N LEU A 13 -7.95 -28.45 43.77
CA LEU A 13 -7.90 -28.09 42.35
C LEU A 13 -6.51 -28.24 41.71
N LEU A 14 -5.46 -28.50 42.50
CA LEU A 14 -4.09 -28.55 42.02
C LEU A 14 -3.63 -29.82 41.26
N PRO A 15 -4.35 -30.97 41.20
CA PRO A 15 -3.87 -32.12 40.42
C PRO A 15 -4.41 -32.19 38.98
N TYR A 16 -5.14 -31.18 38.47
CA TYR A 16 -5.61 -31.18 37.05
C TYR A 16 -4.64 -30.47 36.08
N MET A 17 -3.35 -30.47 36.37
CA MET A 17 -2.31 -30.09 35.40
C MET A 17 -1.42 -31.30 35.15
N ALA A 18 -2.04 -32.46 34.94
CA ALA A 18 -1.36 -33.63 34.43
C ALA A 18 -0.99 -33.38 32.95
N GLU A 19 0.29 -33.08 32.76
CA GLU A 19 1.09 -33.50 31.60
C GLU A 19 0.53 -33.16 30.21
N VAL A 20 0.77 -31.93 29.74
CA VAL A 20 1.13 -31.73 28.33
C VAL A 20 2.66 -31.62 28.23
N SER A 21 3.34 -32.65 28.73
CA SER A 21 4.78 -32.87 28.47
C SER A 21 4.89 -33.69 27.19
N GLY A 22 4.91 -33.02 26.04
CA GLY A 22 5.12 -33.76 24.78
C GLY A 22 4.88 -33.01 23.48
N ALA A 23 4.28 -31.81 23.50
CA ALA A 23 4.30 -30.97 22.31
C ALA A 23 5.74 -30.45 22.14
N ARG A 24 6.55 -31.14 21.32
CA ARG A 24 7.72 -30.52 20.70
C ARG A 24 7.18 -29.28 19.99
N VAL A 25 7.36 -28.11 20.60
CA VAL A 25 7.25 -26.86 19.86
C VAL A 25 8.25 -27.03 18.72
N PRO A 26 7.81 -27.10 17.44
CA PRO A 26 8.78 -27.07 16.37
C PRO A 26 9.59 -25.81 16.60
N SER A 27 10.91 -25.94 16.72
CA SER A 27 11.78 -24.79 16.67
C SER A 27 11.59 -24.18 15.29
N VAL A 28 10.64 -23.24 15.20
CA VAL A 28 10.50 -22.33 14.07
C VAL A 28 11.82 -21.60 14.09
N LYS A 29 12.67 -21.99 13.14
CA LYS A 29 13.92 -21.30 12.87
C LYS A 29 13.48 -19.91 12.43
N PHE A 30 13.53 -18.96 13.37
CA PHE A 30 13.28 -17.56 13.07
C PHE A 30 14.51 -17.10 12.29
N GLU A 31 14.54 -17.43 10.99
CA GLU A 31 15.48 -16.79 10.08
C GLU A 31 15.15 -15.30 10.19
N PRO A 32 16.09 -14.45 10.65
CA PRO A 32 15.85 -13.02 10.68
C PRO A 32 15.43 -12.63 9.27
N GLN A 33 14.20 -12.15 9.11
CA GLN A 33 13.74 -11.59 7.86
C GLN A 33 14.58 -10.33 7.66
N THR A 34 15.70 -10.50 6.96
CA THR A 34 16.58 -9.42 6.52
C THR A 34 15.92 -8.85 5.28
N THR A 35 14.81 -8.15 5.52
CA THR A 35 14.08 -7.49 4.45
C THR A 35 14.80 -6.17 4.19
N ASP A 36 15.55 -6.10 3.12
CA ASP A 36 16.23 -4.89 2.66
C ASP A 36 15.28 -4.13 1.73
N LEU A 37 14.37 -3.35 2.32
CA LEU A 37 13.36 -2.59 1.59
C LEU A 37 13.85 -1.18 1.30
N HIS A 38 13.52 -0.68 0.11
CA HIS A 38 13.67 0.72 -0.22
C HIS A 38 12.34 1.44 0.07
N LEU A 39 12.31 2.28 1.11
CA LEU A 39 11.11 3.02 1.50
C LEU A 39 11.24 4.49 1.11
N LYS A 40 10.25 5.00 0.37
CA LYS A 40 10.10 6.41 0.00
C LYS A 40 8.83 6.99 0.60
N ILE A 41 8.88 8.22 1.10
CA ILE A 41 7.72 8.97 1.62
C ILE A 41 7.66 10.31 0.90
N ASP A 42 6.68 10.46 0.02
CA ASP A 42 6.38 11.69 -0.70
C ASP A 42 5.21 12.41 -0.01
N PHE A 43 5.49 13.61 0.50
CA PHE A 43 4.52 14.42 1.24
C PHE A 43 3.55 15.19 0.34
N GLY A 44 3.68 15.10 -0.99
CA GLY A 44 2.83 15.80 -1.96
C GLY A 44 3.16 17.29 -2.11
N ASN A 45 4.29 17.73 -1.57
CA ASN A 45 4.77 19.11 -1.57
C ASN A 45 6.26 19.21 -1.94
N GLU A 46 6.71 18.33 -2.83
CA GLU A 46 8.11 18.19 -3.28
C GLU A 46 9.08 17.70 -2.19
N THR A 47 8.63 17.55 -0.95
CA THR A 47 9.42 16.94 0.13
C THR A 47 9.33 15.42 0.03
N ILE A 48 10.49 14.78 -0.08
CA ILE A 48 10.63 13.33 -0.14
C ILE A 48 11.63 12.87 0.91
N LEU A 49 11.29 11.81 1.65
CA LEU A 49 12.23 11.06 2.49
C LEU A 49 12.49 9.69 1.88
N GLU A 50 13.75 9.26 1.92
CA GLU A 50 14.18 7.97 1.41
C GLU A 50 14.96 7.19 2.47
N PHE A 51 14.67 5.90 2.56
CA PHE A 51 15.30 4.97 3.48
C PHE A 51 15.66 3.69 2.71
N PRO A 52 16.95 3.49 2.36
CA PRO A 52 17.33 2.44 1.42
C PRO A 52 17.38 1.02 2.00
N SER A 53 17.38 0.88 3.32
CA SER A 53 17.52 -0.42 3.99
C SER A 53 16.62 -0.52 5.22
N VAL A 54 15.33 -0.72 4.98
CA VAL A 54 14.31 -0.82 6.03
C VAL A 54 13.84 -2.25 6.19
N ASN A 55 13.83 -2.74 7.43
CA ASN A 55 13.34 -4.08 7.75
C ASN A 55 11.95 -4.01 8.37
N GLY A 56 11.09 -4.98 8.05
CA GLY A 56 9.77 -5.11 8.66
C GLY A 56 9.03 -6.35 8.19
N THR A 57 8.18 -6.89 9.06
CA THR A 57 7.30 -8.02 8.74
C THR A 57 6.11 -7.62 7.88
N THR A 58 5.71 -6.35 7.94
CA THR A 58 4.66 -5.74 7.13
C THR A 58 5.09 -4.34 6.70
N VAL A 59 4.44 -3.77 5.68
CA VAL A 59 4.70 -2.37 5.26
C VAL A 59 4.52 -1.40 6.42
N LEU A 60 3.48 -1.60 7.24
CA LEU A 60 3.24 -0.77 8.42
C LEU A 60 4.40 -0.90 9.45
N ASN A 61 4.92 -2.10 9.69
CA ASN A 61 6.04 -2.30 10.60
C ASN A 61 7.33 -1.68 10.06
N ALA A 62 7.63 -1.89 8.78
CA ALA A 62 8.79 -1.30 8.12
C ALA A 62 8.75 0.22 8.22
N THR A 63 7.60 0.84 7.90
CA THR A 63 7.44 2.30 7.99
C THR A 63 7.63 2.79 9.43
N ARG A 64 7.01 2.13 10.41
CA ARG A 64 7.14 2.48 11.84
C ARG A 64 8.54 2.31 12.41
N ALA A 65 9.40 1.50 11.78
CA ALA A 65 10.77 1.31 12.22
C ALA A 65 11.64 2.56 12.00
N VAL A 66 11.26 3.42 11.06
CA VAL A 66 12.05 4.60 10.67
C VAL A 66 11.34 5.93 10.88
N VAL A 67 10.01 5.94 10.95
CA VAL A 67 9.22 7.17 11.09
C VAL A 67 7.95 6.93 11.93
N SER A 68 7.46 7.97 12.60
CA SER A 68 6.17 7.89 13.30
C SER A 68 5.03 7.71 12.30
N VAL A 69 4.10 6.79 12.60
CA VAL A 69 2.90 6.52 11.81
C VAL A 69 1.69 6.45 12.73
N GLU A 70 0.76 7.36 12.52
CA GLU A 70 -0.56 7.37 13.15
C GLU A 70 -1.56 6.66 12.24
N ALA A 71 -2.48 5.90 12.85
CA ALA A 71 -3.44 5.13 12.09
C ALA A 71 -4.69 4.80 12.91
N ASP A 72 -5.81 4.75 12.19
CA ASP A 72 -7.08 4.23 12.68
C ASP A 72 -7.28 2.79 12.22
N TRP A 73 -8.01 2.02 13.02
CA TRP A 73 -8.25 0.60 12.77
C TRP A 73 -9.72 0.34 12.43
N TYR A 74 -9.94 -0.31 11.31
CA TYR A 74 -11.26 -0.76 10.86
C TYR A 74 -11.25 -2.28 10.78
N ALA A 75 -11.79 -2.91 11.83
CA ALA A 75 -11.63 -4.34 12.10
C ALA A 75 -10.13 -4.71 12.11
N ASP A 76 -9.69 -5.49 11.11
CA ASP A 76 -8.32 -5.98 10.99
C ASP A 76 -7.49 -5.20 9.95
N ASN A 77 -8.04 -4.13 9.36
CA ASN A 77 -7.36 -3.30 8.37
C ASN A 77 -6.94 -1.97 9.00
N VAL A 78 -5.71 -1.55 8.69
CA VAL A 78 -5.19 -0.23 9.08
C VAL A 78 -5.52 0.83 8.04
N PHE A 79 -5.93 2.01 8.50
CA PHE A 79 -6.00 3.23 7.71
C PHE A 79 -5.00 4.24 8.27
N VAL A 80 -3.97 4.58 7.49
CA VAL A 80 -2.92 5.51 7.94
C VAL A 80 -3.44 6.94 7.88
N THR A 81 -3.39 7.62 9.02
CA THR A 81 -3.92 8.98 9.19
C THR A 81 -2.84 10.04 9.22
N ALA A 82 -1.61 9.70 9.61
CA ALA A 82 -0.46 10.57 9.50
C ALA A 82 0.87 9.81 9.40
N ILE A 83 1.84 10.40 8.71
CA ILE A 83 3.23 9.94 8.65
C ILE A 83 4.14 11.11 8.95
N ALA A 84 5.13 10.92 9.82
CA ALA A 84 6.05 11.97 10.27
C ALA A 84 5.34 13.23 10.86
N GLY A 85 4.15 13.04 11.45
CA GLY A 85 3.33 14.12 11.97
C GLY A 85 2.53 14.91 10.93
N VAL A 86 2.57 14.50 9.65
CA VAL A 86 1.77 15.11 8.57
C VAL A 86 0.53 14.27 8.33
N SER A 87 -0.63 14.84 8.65
CA SER A 87 -1.92 14.18 8.53
C SER A 87 -2.46 14.17 7.10
N ASN A 88 -3.46 13.31 6.87
CA ASN A 88 -4.39 13.45 5.76
C ASN A 88 -5.08 14.83 5.81
N ASP A 89 -5.48 15.34 4.65
CA ASP A 89 -6.15 16.63 4.50
C ASP A 89 -7.43 16.42 3.69
N ALA A 90 -8.55 16.29 4.39
CA ALA A 90 -9.84 16.05 3.73
C ALA A 90 -10.32 17.28 2.93
N ASP A 91 -9.95 18.50 3.35
CA ASP A 91 -10.34 19.74 2.68
C ASP A 91 -9.59 19.90 1.35
N ALA A 92 -8.30 19.53 1.32
CA ALA A 92 -7.48 19.48 0.11
C ALA A 92 -7.62 18.16 -0.68
N GLY A 93 -8.36 17.18 -0.15
CA GLY A 93 -8.54 15.86 -0.75
C GLY A 93 -7.26 15.02 -0.79
N LEU A 94 -6.31 15.24 0.12
CA LEU A 94 -5.02 14.53 0.16
C LEU A 94 -5.03 13.40 1.19
N TRP A 95 -4.66 12.20 0.75
CA TRP A 95 -4.68 10.98 1.56
C TRP A 95 -3.36 10.23 1.42
N TRP A 96 -2.89 9.67 2.53
CA TRP A 96 -1.78 8.72 2.54
C TRP A 96 -2.20 7.41 1.89
N GLN A 97 -1.57 7.11 0.76
CA GLN A 97 -1.71 5.87 0.01
C GLN A 97 -0.32 5.30 -0.19
N TYR A 98 -0.23 3.99 -0.46
CA TYR A 98 1.06 3.36 -0.67
C TYR A 98 1.08 2.45 -1.90
N TRP A 99 2.27 2.37 -2.49
CA TRP A 99 2.60 1.58 -3.64
C TRP A 99 3.68 0.57 -3.27
N VAL A 100 3.67 -0.57 -3.94
CA VAL A 100 4.75 -1.55 -3.91
C VAL A 100 5.21 -1.76 -5.34
N ASN A 101 6.50 -1.51 -5.60
CA ASN A 101 7.09 -1.60 -6.94
C ASN A 101 6.28 -0.79 -7.98
N ASP A 102 5.96 0.45 -7.63
CA ASP A 102 5.13 1.40 -8.42
C ASP A 102 3.69 0.97 -8.73
N GLU A 103 3.20 -0.13 -8.16
CA GLU A 103 1.80 -0.55 -8.24
C GLU A 103 1.04 -0.17 -6.98
N LEU A 104 -0.17 0.40 -7.13
CA LEU A 104 -1.01 0.76 -5.98
C LEU A 104 -1.34 -0.51 -5.19
N ALA A 105 -1.05 -0.51 -3.89
CA ALA A 105 -1.14 -1.72 -3.11
C ALA A 105 -2.60 -2.18 -2.92
N PRO A 106 -2.91 -3.47 -3.15
CA PRO A 106 -4.30 -3.96 -3.14
C PRO A 106 -4.85 -4.25 -1.73
N VAL A 107 -4.03 -4.12 -0.68
CA VAL A 107 -4.38 -4.48 0.69
C VAL A 107 -3.93 -3.39 1.68
N ALA A 108 -4.41 -3.45 2.92
CA ALA A 108 -3.97 -2.53 3.97
C ALA A 108 -2.48 -2.75 4.33
N ALA A 109 -1.77 -1.69 4.71
CA ALA A 109 -0.32 -1.74 5.00
C ALA A 109 0.07 -2.69 6.15
N ASN A 110 -0.87 -3.04 7.05
CA ASN A 110 -0.65 -4.03 8.10
C ASN A 110 -0.73 -5.48 7.60
N LYS A 111 -1.15 -5.71 6.35
CA LYS A 111 -1.35 -7.04 5.75
C LYS A 111 -0.38 -7.37 4.64
N TYR A 112 0.17 -6.36 3.97
CA TYR A 112 1.19 -6.60 2.97
C TYR A 112 2.48 -7.08 3.65
N ILE A 113 2.98 -8.25 3.23
CA ILE A 113 4.25 -8.84 3.69
C ILE A 113 5.29 -8.55 2.61
N PRO A 114 6.25 -7.63 2.87
CA PRO A 114 7.25 -7.25 1.88
C PRO A 114 8.24 -8.37 1.57
N GLN A 115 8.68 -8.44 0.33
CA GLN A 115 9.77 -9.29 -0.14
C GLN A 115 11.09 -8.51 -0.11
N GLN A 116 12.21 -9.23 -0.06
CA GLN A 116 13.52 -8.61 -0.13
C GLN A 116 13.66 -7.81 -1.44
N GLY A 117 14.09 -6.55 -1.34
CA GLY A 117 14.28 -5.67 -2.48
C GLY A 117 13.01 -4.95 -2.96
N ASP A 118 11.85 -5.14 -2.30
CA ASP A 118 10.66 -4.37 -2.65
C ASP A 118 10.88 -2.86 -2.44
N GLU A 119 10.37 -2.08 -3.40
CA GLU A 119 10.29 -0.63 -3.31
C GLU A 119 8.91 -0.22 -2.78
N ILE A 120 8.88 0.36 -1.60
CA ILE A 120 7.67 0.84 -0.95
C ILE A 120 7.62 2.36 -1.09
N ALA A 121 6.54 2.90 -1.62
CA ALA A 121 6.34 4.35 -1.69
C ALA A 121 5.04 4.75 -1.01
N TRP A 122 5.12 5.59 0.03
CA TRP A 122 3.97 6.35 0.53
C TRP A 122 3.86 7.65 -0.26
N ARG A 123 2.65 7.99 -0.72
CA ARG A 123 2.36 9.27 -1.39
C ARG A 123 1.14 9.90 -0.74
N ARG A 124 1.25 11.15 -0.34
CA ARG A 124 0.12 11.97 0.11
C ARG A 124 -0.44 12.74 -1.08
N ALA A 125 -1.48 12.19 -1.68
CA ALA A 125 -2.04 12.65 -2.95
C ALA A 125 -3.56 12.47 -2.96
N PRO A 126 -4.28 13.01 -3.97
CA PRO A 126 -5.66 12.64 -4.23
C PRO A 126 -5.84 11.12 -4.33
N PRO A 127 -7.04 10.58 -4.03
CA PRO A 127 -7.31 9.15 -4.13
C PRO A 127 -6.98 8.65 -5.54
N GLN A 128 -6.16 7.63 -5.64
CA GLN A 128 -5.82 6.96 -6.91
C GLN A 128 -6.49 5.59 -6.93
N SER A 129 -6.90 5.16 -8.12
CA SER A 129 -7.46 3.82 -8.34
C SER A 129 -6.46 2.99 -9.14
N ALA A 130 -6.47 1.68 -8.94
CA ALA A 130 -5.59 0.76 -9.68
C ALA A 130 -5.83 0.78 -11.21
N ASP A 131 -6.98 1.28 -11.67
CA ASP A 131 -7.35 1.41 -13.08
C ASP A 131 -6.81 2.70 -13.75
N ASP A 132 -6.24 3.64 -12.98
CA ASP A 132 -5.72 4.90 -13.52
C ASP A 132 -4.34 4.72 -14.21
N GLY A 133 -3.82 3.49 -14.25
CA GLY A 133 -2.59 3.11 -14.98
C GLY A 133 -2.78 2.84 -16.47
N ALA A 134 -3.99 3.03 -17.02
CA ALA A 134 -4.21 3.02 -18.47
C ALA A 134 -3.62 4.30 -19.09
N THR A 135 -2.33 4.21 -19.46
CA THR A 135 -1.60 5.07 -20.42
C THR A 135 -2.29 6.40 -20.70
N ASP A 136 -1.72 7.51 -20.19
CA ASP A 136 -1.92 8.80 -20.86
C ASP A 136 -1.63 8.57 -22.34
N ILE A 137 -2.67 8.51 -23.16
CA ILE A 137 -2.55 8.69 -24.60
C ILE A 137 -2.10 10.13 -24.70
N ASP A 138 -0.79 10.32 -24.79
CA ASP A 138 -0.19 11.62 -24.97
C ASP A 138 -0.82 12.21 -26.23
N VAL A 139 -1.73 13.18 -26.04
CA VAL A 139 -2.53 13.74 -27.14
C VAL A 139 -1.61 14.46 -28.14
N SER A 140 -0.36 14.73 -27.73
CA SER A 140 0.72 15.19 -28.61
C SER A 140 1.17 14.14 -29.64
N THR A 141 1.07 12.83 -29.33
CA THR A 141 1.40 11.73 -30.25
C THR A 141 0.27 11.46 -31.26
N VAL A 142 -1.00 11.60 -30.86
CA VAL A 142 -2.13 11.53 -31.81
C VAL A 142 -2.28 12.81 -32.65
N ALA A 143 -1.84 13.97 -32.15
CA ALA A 143 -1.76 15.19 -32.96
C ALA A 143 -0.73 15.08 -34.09
N ALA A 144 0.33 14.28 -33.94
CA ALA A 144 1.30 13.99 -35.00
C ALA A 144 0.76 13.03 -36.08
N LEU A 145 -0.31 12.27 -35.81
CA LEU A 145 -1.02 11.45 -36.79
C LEU A 145 -2.12 12.21 -37.56
N LEU A 146 -2.45 13.44 -37.15
CA LEU A 146 -3.38 14.33 -37.87
C LEU A 146 -2.68 15.38 -38.74
N LEU A 147 -1.35 15.33 -38.85
CA LEU A 147 -0.54 16.28 -39.63
C LEU A 147 0.38 15.58 -40.65
N LEU A 148 -0.13 14.54 -41.33
CA LEU A 148 0.33 14.26 -42.70
C LEU A 148 -0.67 14.89 -43.68
N PRO A 149 -0.23 15.88 -44.48
CA PRO A 149 -1.11 16.61 -45.37
C PRO A 149 -1.23 15.88 -46.72
N ILE A 150 -2.29 16.22 -47.46
CA ILE A 150 -2.41 16.16 -48.94
C ILE A 150 -3.27 15.02 -49.54
N ALA A 151 -4.31 15.50 -50.23
CA ALA A 151 -4.97 14.97 -51.43
C ALA A 151 -5.79 13.67 -51.34
N ALA A 152 -7.09 13.79 -51.04
CA ALA A 152 -8.08 12.88 -51.61
C ALA A 152 -9.52 13.42 -51.70
N ILE A 153 -9.93 14.40 -50.89
CA ILE A 153 -11.37 14.73 -50.79
C ILE A 153 -11.78 15.95 -51.64
N GLY A 154 -10.83 16.79 -52.07
CA GLY A 154 -11.12 17.93 -52.97
C GLY A 154 -11.39 17.54 -54.44
N VAL A 155 -10.91 16.37 -54.90
CA VAL A 155 -11.08 15.92 -56.29
C VAL A 155 -12.41 15.21 -56.51
N VAL A 156 -12.98 14.58 -55.47
CA VAL A 156 -14.24 13.83 -55.60
C VAL A 156 -15.47 14.75 -55.63
N LEU A 157 -15.39 15.96 -55.05
CA LEU A 157 -16.49 16.93 -55.07
C LEU A 157 -16.46 17.89 -56.27
N PHE A 158 -15.31 18.06 -56.94
CA PHE A 158 -15.20 18.94 -58.12
C PHE A 158 -15.56 18.25 -59.45
N LEU A 159 -15.53 16.91 -59.52
CA LEU A 159 -15.95 16.18 -60.73
C LEU A 159 -17.46 15.88 -60.80
N LYS A 160 -18.22 16.06 -59.71
CA LYS A 160 -19.67 15.83 -59.69
C LYS A 160 -20.50 17.06 -60.08
N ASN A 161 -19.93 18.26 -60.10
CA ASN A 161 -20.67 19.51 -60.34
C ASN A 161 -20.44 20.15 -61.73
N ARG A 162 -19.84 19.44 -62.69
CA ARG A 162 -19.57 19.99 -64.04
C ARG A 162 -20.08 19.15 -65.22
N SER A 163 -20.91 18.13 -64.96
CA SER A 163 -21.48 17.25 -66.01
C SER A 163 -23.01 17.23 -66.00
N THR A 164 -23.64 18.37 -65.76
CA THR A 164 -25.01 18.65 -66.21
C THR A 164 -25.10 20.14 -66.47
N GLU A 165 -24.94 20.49 -67.75
CA GLU A 165 -25.81 21.48 -68.38
C GLU A 165 -27.28 21.13 -68.15
#